data_AF-A0A6C1S3K2-F1
#
_entry.id   AF-A0A6C1S3K2-F1
#
_cell.length_a   1.000
_cell.length_b   1.000
_cell.length_c   1.000
_cell.angle_alpha   90.00
_cell.angle_beta   90.00
_cell.angle_gamma   90.00
#
_symmetry.space_group_name_H-M   'P 1'
#
loop_
_entity.id
_entity.type
_entity.pdbx_description
1 polymer ?
#
loop_
_entity_poly.entity_id
_entity_poly.type
_entity_poly.pdbx_seq_one_letter_code
_entity_poly.pdbx_strand_id
1 'polypeptide(L)'
;MNIALSKGKELPPFKLAFSQKTFQNLQSFLSTYENAILFYRQSYTMQTKKNKEYSVSLKKAKMYISHFIQVMNMAILRGDLQPAIRKYFGIDADETKTPSLSTEGDVIEWGSRLIDGEAKRVIEGNTPVTNPTIALVRVRYETFMDRHHHQKTLQKNTARALENLTELRNEADRIILRIWNEVEDSFKDLPGDLMREKAKEYGLVYVYRKNEIGSINFFGNSKTGAG
;
A
#
# COMPACT_ATOMS: atom_id res chain seq x y z
N MET A 1 -16.78 16.74 -8.86
CA MET A 1 -17.16 17.09 -7.48
C MET A 1 -16.79 18.53 -7.11
N ASN A 2 -15.52 18.95 -7.18
CA ASN A 2 -15.13 20.32 -6.79
C ASN A 2 -15.81 21.43 -7.60
N ILE A 3 -16.00 21.22 -8.91
CA ILE A 3 -16.72 22.16 -9.79
C ILE A 3 -18.19 22.30 -9.37
N ALA A 4 -18.90 21.18 -9.18
CA ALA A 4 -20.28 21.18 -8.67
C ALA A 4 -20.40 21.86 -7.30
N LEU A 5 -19.43 21.64 -6.39
CA LEU A 5 -19.41 22.30 -5.09
C LEU A 5 -19.19 23.82 -5.20
N SER A 6 -18.33 24.29 -6.12
CA SER A 6 -18.14 25.73 -6.37
C SER A 6 -19.44 26.37 -6.89
N LYS A 7 -20.07 25.74 -7.89
CA LYS A 7 -21.36 26.19 -8.43
C LYS A 7 -22.46 26.26 -7.38
N GLY A 8 -22.51 25.27 -6.47
CA GLY A 8 -23.44 25.27 -5.34
C GLY A 8 -23.18 26.35 -4.28
N LYS A 9 -21.96 26.90 -4.19
CA LYS A 9 -21.64 28.05 -3.32
C LYS A 9 -21.96 29.39 -3.99
N GLU A 10 -21.84 29.47 -5.31
CA GLU A 10 -22.06 30.69 -6.10
C GLU A 10 -23.54 30.97 -6.38
N LEU A 11 -24.34 29.92 -6.55
CA LEU A 11 -25.75 30.02 -6.94
C LEU A 11 -26.69 29.88 -5.73
N PRO A 12 -27.77 30.67 -5.68
CA PRO A 12 -28.80 30.46 -4.67
C PRO A 12 -29.58 29.15 -4.94
N PRO A 13 -30.22 28.54 -3.91
CA PRO A 13 -30.81 27.20 -4.02
C PRO A 13 -31.80 27.02 -5.17
N PHE A 14 -32.53 28.06 -5.56
CA PHE A 14 -33.53 28.03 -6.63
C PHE A 14 -32.93 28.08 -8.05
N LYS A 15 -31.66 28.42 -8.21
CA LYS A 15 -30.93 28.41 -9.50
C LYS A 15 -30.01 27.21 -9.66
N LEU A 16 -29.92 26.36 -8.64
CA LEU A 16 -29.02 25.22 -8.64
C LEU A 16 -29.64 24.06 -9.40
N ALA A 17 -28.90 23.47 -10.34
CA ALA A 17 -29.37 22.31 -11.12
C ALA A 17 -29.31 20.97 -10.35
N PHE A 18 -29.09 21.01 -9.03
CA PHE A 18 -29.16 19.85 -8.16
C PHE A 18 -29.70 20.26 -6.79
N SER A 19 -30.25 19.32 -6.04
CA SER A 19 -30.97 19.61 -4.81
C SER A 19 -30.06 20.11 -3.69
N GLN A 20 -30.61 20.96 -2.81
CA GLN A 20 -29.91 21.44 -1.62
C GLN A 20 -29.40 20.30 -0.72
N LYS A 21 -30.14 19.19 -0.67
CA LYS A 21 -29.74 17.95 0.02
C LYS A 21 -28.47 17.36 -0.60
N THR A 22 -28.39 17.29 -1.93
CA THR A 22 -27.20 16.81 -2.64
C THR A 22 -26.01 17.75 -2.41
N PHE A 23 -26.22 19.06 -2.36
CA PHE A 23 -25.19 20.04 -2.03
C PHE A 23 -24.59 19.85 -0.63
N GLN A 24 -25.43 19.73 0.41
CA GLN A 24 -24.97 19.52 1.78
C GLN A 24 -24.23 18.19 1.94
N ASN A 25 -24.74 17.13 1.30
CA ASN A 25 -24.08 15.83 1.26
C ASN A 25 -22.71 15.92 0.56
N LEU A 26 -22.63 16.57 -0.60
CA LEU A 26 -21.37 16.77 -1.33
C LEU A 26 -20.35 17.55 -0.49
N GLN A 27 -20.78 18.61 0.19
CA GLN A 27 -19.91 19.46 0.99
C GLN A 27 -19.30 18.70 2.18
N SER A 28 -20.12 17.97 2.94
CA SER A 28 -19.65 17.18 4.09
C SER A 28 -18.81 15.97 3.67
N PHE A 29 -19.20 15.31 2.58
CA PHE A 29 -18.49 14.16 2.04
C PHE A 29 -17.10 14.53 1.50
N LEU A 30 -17.00 15.63 0.73
CA LEU A 30 -15.76 15.98 0.05
C LEU A 30 -14.60 16.21 1.03
N SER A 31 -14.84 16.93 2.13
CA SER A 31 -13.83 17.14 3.17
C SER A 31 -13.35 15.82 3.78
N THR A 32 -14.27 14.88 4.04
CA THR A 32 -13.95 13.54 4.55
C THR A 32 -13.13 12.74 3.55
N TYR A 33 -13.50 12.79 2.26
CA TYR A 33 -12.83 12.06 1.19
C TYR A 33 -11.41 12.58 0.92
N GLU A 34 -11.22 13.90 0.87
CA GLU A 34 -9.91 14.53 0.68
C GLU A 34 -8.96 14.19 1.84
N ASN A 35 -9.46 14.24 3.08
CA ASN A 35 -8.69 13.82 4.26
C ASN A 35 -8.28 12.34 4.19
N ALA A 36 -9.19 11.46 3.76
CA ALA A 36 -8.88 10.03 3.60
C ALA A 36 -7.80 9.79 2.52
N ILE A 37 -7.86 10.52 1.40
CA ILE A 37 -6.82 10.46 0.35
C ILE A 37 -5.46 10.89 0.91
N LEU A 38 -5.42 12.01 1.63
CA LEU A 38 -4.18 12.52 2.24
C LEU A 38 -3.60 11.52 3.24
N PHE A 39 -4.44 10.98 4.12
CA PHE A 39 -4.02 10.00 5.12
C PHE A 39 -3.46 8.72 4.48
N TYR A 40 -4.11 8.18 3.44
CA TYR A 40 -3.61 7.03 2.70
C TYR A 40 -2.25 7.34 2.04
N ARG A 41 -2.12 8.48 1.35
CA ARG A 41 -0.87 8.89 0.70
C ARG A 41 0.28 9.03 1.70
N GLN A 42 0.03 9.62 2.86
CA GLN A 42 1.02 9.76 3.92
C GLN A 42 1.44 8.39 4.48
N SER A 43 0.47 7.52 4.78
CA SER A 43 0.72 6.17 5.29
C SER A 43 1.54 5.33 4.31
N TYR A 44 1.18 5.35 3.02
CA TYR A 44 1.90 4.66 1.97
C TYR A 44 3.33 5.19 1.77
N THR A 45 3.51 6.51 1.82
CA THR A 45 4.83 7.14 1.72
C THR A 45 5.72 6.74 2.90
N MET A 46 5.16 6.69 4.12
CA MET A 46 5.90 6.25 5.30
C MET A 46 6.30 4.78 5.20
N GLN A 47 5.37 3.90 4.80
CA GLN A 47 5.64 2.48 4.59
C GLN A 47 6.75 2.24 3.57
N THR A 48 6.71 2.91 2.41
CA THR A 48 7.71 2.73 1.36
C THR A 48 9.08 3.28 1.76
N LYS A 49 9.12 4.41 2.48
CA LYS A 49 10.36 4.96 3.04
C LYS A 49 11.01 3.99 4.02
N LYS A 50 10.24 3.46 4.97
CA LYS A 50 10.73 2.52 5.99
C LYS A 50 11.05 1.13 5.45
N ASN A 51 10.44 0.73 4.33
CA ASN A 51 10.77 -0.52 3.66
C ASN A 51 12.25 -0.60 3.22
N LYS A 52 12.87 0.53 2.86
CA LYS A 52 14.29 0.57 2.50
C LYS A 52 15.18 0.22 3.70
N GLU A 53 14.92 0.84 4.85
CA GLU A 53 15.62 0.56 6.11
C GLU A 53 15.42 -0.90 6.53
N TYR A 54 14.19 -1.42 6.41
CA TYR A 54 13.85 -2.81 6.66
C TYR A 54 14.64 -3.79 5.78
N SER A 55 14.72 -3.54 4.47
CA SER A 55 15.46 -4.41 3.54
C SER A 55 16.95 -4.49 3.88
N VAL A 56 17.55 -3.36 4.29
CA VAL A 56 18.96 -3.31 4.70
C VAL A 56 19.19 -4.14 5.96
N SER A 57 18.32 -4.03 6.97
CA SER A 57 18.44 -4.83 8.20
C SER A 57 18.24 -6.32 7.95
N LEU A 58 17.27 -6.70 7.11
CA LEU A 58 17.04 -8.10 6.73
C LEU A 58 18.28 -8.71 6.06
N LYS A 59 18.86 -7.99 5.08
CA LYS A 59 20.10 -8.43 4.41
C LYS A 59 21.25 -8.60 5.38
N LYS A 60 21.43 -7.66 6.31
CA LYS A 60 22.47 -7.73 7.35
C LYS A 60 22.24 -8.92 8.29
N ALA A 61 21.03 -9.10 8.83
CA ALA A 61 20.70 -10.22 9.71
C ALA A 61 20.94 -11.56 9.02
N LYS A 62 20.40 -11.74 7.80
CA LYS A 62 20.61 -12.93 6.96
C LYS A 62 22.10 -13.24 6.77
N MET A 63 22.91 -12.24 6.41
CA MET A 63 24.35 -12.40 6.20
C MET A 63 25.05 -12.89 7.47
N TYR A 64 24.78 -12.30 8.63
CA TYR A 64 25.42 -12.68 9.89
C TYR A 64 24.98 -14.06 10.39
N ILE A 65 23.70 -14.40 10.26
CA ILE A 65 23.16 -15.74 10.58
C ILE A 65 23.82 -16.79 9.69
N SER A 66 23.87 -16.56 8.37
CA SER A 66 24.55 -17.46 7.43
C SER A 66 26.03 -17.64 7.78
N HIS A 67 26.73 -16.53 8.06
CA HIS A 67 28.15 -16.56 8.37
C HIS A 67 28.45 -17.32 9.67
N PHE A 68 27.61 -17.15 10.69
CA PHE A 68 27.73 -17.89 11.95
C PHE A 68 27.65 -19.41 11.72
N ILE A 69 26.65 -19.87 10.97
CA ILE A 69 26.47 -21.30 10.68
C ILE A 69 27.65 -21.84 9.87
N GLN A 70 28.11 -21.09 8.86
CA GLN A 70 29.28 -21.46 8.06
C GLN A 70 30.53 -21.60 8.91
N VAL A 71 30.82 -20.64 9.81
CA VAL A 71 32.01 -20.68 10.65
C VAL A 71 31.94 -21.80 11.68
N MET A 72 30.78 -22.04 12.28
CA MET A 72 30.55 -23.21 13.12
C MET A 72 30.86 -24.50 12.35
N ASN A 73 30.34 -24.66 11.14
CA ASN A 73 30.60 -25.84 10.31
C ASN A 73 32.09 -25.97 9.94
N MET A 74 32.77 -24.86 9.62
CA MET A 74 34.21 -24.87 9.34
C MET A 74 35.04 -25.23 10.59
N ALA A 75 34.64 -24.76 11.78
CA ALA A 75 35.29 -25.12 13.04
C ALA A 75 35.13 -26.62 13.35
N ILE A 76 33.95 -27.19 13.07
CA ILE A 76 33.75 -28.64 13.17
C ILE A 76 34.63 -29.39 12.18
N LEU A 77 34.72 -28.91 10.93
CA LEU A 77 35.55 -29.55 9.89
C LEU A 77 37.05 -29.54 10.25
N ARG A 78 37.53 -28.50 10.94
CA ARG A 78 38.91 -28.43 11.44
C ARG A 78 39.16 -29.27 12.70
N GLY A 79 38.12 -29.78 13.35
CA GLY A 79 38.22 -30.47 14.64
C GLY A 79 38.29 -29.56 15.86
N ASP A 80 38.10 -28.24 15.69
CA ASP A 80 38.05 -27.27 16.80
C ASP A 80 36.79 -27.45 17.65
N LEU A 81 35.71 -27.96 17.04
CA LEU A 81 34.41 -28.19 17.66
C LEU A 81 33.89 -29.60 17.33
N GLN A 82 33.19 -30.22 18.28
CA GLN A 82 32.58 -31.54 18.08
C GLN A 82 31.31 -31.46 17.21
N PRO A 83 31.06 -32.39 16.27
CA PRO A 83 29.84 -32.37 15.45
C PRO A 83 28.52 -32.34 16.24
N ALA A 84 28.52 -32.90 17.45
CA ALA A 84 27.38 -32.91 18.36
C ALA A 84 26.84 -31.50 18.69
N ILE A 85 27.66 -30.43 18.55
CA ILE A 85 27.20 -29.06 18.83
C ILE A 85 26.07 -28.60 17.92
N ARG A 86 25.91 -29.22 16.74
CA ARG A 86 24.81 -28.91 15.80
C ARG A 86 23.43 -29.11 16.43
N LYS A 87 23.33 -30.06 17.37
CA LYS A 87 22.08 -30.37 18.07
C LYS A 87 21.56 -29.21 18.92
N TYR A 88 22.43 -28.35 19.45
CA TYR A 88 22.00 -27.15 20.20
C TYR A 88 21.21 -26.17 19.33
N PHE A 89 21.43 -26.22 18.02
CA PHE A 89 20.78 -25.35 17.04
C PHE A 89 19.63 -26.05 16.29
N GLY A 90 19.32 -27.30 16.65
CA GLY A 90 18.31 -28.12 15.95
C GLY A 90 18.78 -28.62 14.59
N ILE A 91 20.09 -28.75 14.37
CA ILE A 91 20.69 -29.32 13.17
C ILE A 91 21.16 -30.75 13.50
N ASP A 92 20.96 -31.69 12.58
CA ASP A 92 21.52 -33.05 12.72
C ASP A 92 23.05 -33.02 12.79
N ALA A 93 23.64 -33.92 13.58
CA ALA A 93 25.08 -33.93 13.80
C ALA A 93 25.88 -34.14 12.51
N ASP A 94 25.31 -34.90 11.57
CA ASP A 94 25.90 -35.24 10.28
C ASP A 94 25.53 -34.26 9.16
N GLU A 95 24.59 -33.34 9.40
CA GLU A 95 24.21 -32.33 8.43
C GLU A 95 25.26 -31.22 8.36
N THR A 96 25.86 -31.04 7.20
CA THR A 96 26.96 -30.11 6.97
C THR A 96 26.54 -28.91 6.12
N LYS A 97 25.36 -28.95 5.50
CA LYS A 97 24.85 -27.87 4.68
C LYS A 97 24.36 -26.72 5.55
N THR A 98 24.62 -25.51 5.07
CA THR A 98 24.00 -24.32 5.65
C THR A 98 22.52 -24.32 5.26
N PRO A 99 21.60 -24.15 6.22
CA PRO A 99 20.17 -24.13 5.93
C PRO A 99 19.80 -22.94 5.03
N SER A 100 18.70 -23.10 4.29
CA SER A 100 18.21 -22.00 3.45
C SER A 100 17.75 -20.83 4.31
N LEU A 101 18.14 -19.63 3.93
CA LEU A 101 17.66 -18.35 4.48
C LEU A 101 16.92 -17.57 3.39
N SER A 102 16.15 -18.28 2.58
CA SER A 102 15.47 -17.74 1.39
C SER A 102 14.32 -16.81 1.74
N THR A 103 13.57 -17.14 2.79
CA THR A 103 12.40 -16.41 3.24
C THR A 103 12.70 -15.56 4.46
N GLU A 104 11.83 -14.59 4.71
CA GLU A 104 11.82 -13.80 5.94
C GLU A 104 11.60 -14.68 7.18
N GLY A 105 10.72 -15.69 7.07
CA GLY A 105 10.46 -16.65 8.13
C GLY A 105 11.71 -17.45 8.50
N ASP A 106 12.48 -17.88 7.50
CA ASP A 106 13.74 -18.61 7.72
C ASP A 106 14.72 -17.79 8.58
N VAL A 107 14.84 -16.48 8.29
CA VAL A 107 15.75 -15.59 9.03
C VAL A 107 15.28 -15.38 10.47
N ILE A 108 13.96 -15.30 10.70
CA ILE A 108 13.36 -15.19 12.03
C ILE A 108 13.66 -16.47 12.84
N GLU A 109 13.33 -17.62 12.26
CA GLU A 109 13.49 -18.93 12.88
C GLU A 109 14.96 -19.24 13.22
N TRP A 110 15.86 -19.11 12.25
CA TRP A 110 17.29 -19.37 12.46
C TRP A 110 17.95 -18.37 13.39
N GLY A 111 17.54 -17.10 13.34
CA GLY A 111 18.07 -16.08 14.25
C GLY A 111 17.82 -16.44 15.71
N SER A 112 16.57 -16.78 16.06
CA SER A 112 16.24 -17.23 17.43
C SER A 112 16.99 -18.51 17.81
N ARG A 113 16.96 -19.53 16.95
CA ARG A 113 17.59 -20.83 17.24
C ARG A 113 19.09 -20.71 17.52
N LEU A 114 19.82 -19.91 16.73
CA LEU A 114 21.26 -19.71 16.94
C LEU A 114 21.55 -19.00 18.25
N ILE A 115 20.76 -17.97 18.56
CA ILE A 115 20.91 -17.17 19.77
C ILE A 115 20.66 -18.02 21.02
N ASP A 116 19.57 -18.80 21.02
CA ASP A 116 19.18 -19.64 22.14
C ASP A 116 20.12 -20.86 22.28
N GLY A 117 20.50 -21.47 21.16
CA GLY A 117 21.41 -22.61 21.12
C GLY A 117 22.80 -22.26 21.63
N GLU A 118 23.36 -21.14 21.20
CA GLU A 118 24.69 -20.72 21.65
C GLU A 118 24.67 -20.28 23.12
N ALA A 119 23.58 -19.63 23.57
CA ALA A 119 23.42 -19.31 25.00
C ALA A 119 23.49 -20.59 25.86
N LYS A 120 22.82 -21.67 25.46
CA LYS A 120 22.89 -22.97 26.14
C LYS A 120 24.31 -23.55 26.12
N ARG A 121 25.00 -23.51 24.97
CA ARG A 121 26.38 -23.99 24.85
C ARG A 121 27.31 -23.29 25.84
N VAL A 122 27.22 -21.96 25.94
CA VAL A 122 28.02 -21.15 26.87
C VAL A 122 27.70 -21.47 28.33
N ILE A 123 26.41 -21.65 28.67
CA ILE A 123 25.99 -22.05 30.03
C ILE A 123 26.58 -23.41 30.42
N GLU A 124 26.66 -24.35 29.48
CA GLU A 124 27.25 -25.67 29.69
C GLU A 124 28.79 -25.68 29.63
N GLY A 125 29.43 -24.51 29.59
CA GLY A 125 30.88 -24.37 29.62
C GLY A 125 31.58 -24.62 28.28
N ASN A 126 30.86 -24.72 27.17
CA ASN A 126 31.47 -24.86 25.85
C ASN A 126 32.05 -23.52 25.38
N THR A 127 33.14 -23.60 24.62
CA THR A 127 33.75 -22.43 24.00
C THR A 127 32.80 -21.80 22.97
N PRO A 128 32.52 -20.48 23.07
CA PRO A 128 31.70 -19.78 22.10
C PRO A 128 32.34 -19.68 20.72
N VAL A 129 31.53 -19.59 19.67
CA VAL A 129 31.95 -19.18 18.34
C VAL A 129 32.22 -17.67 18.35
N THR A 130 33.42 -17.27 17.91
CA THR A 130 33.91 -15.90 18.09
C THR A 130 33.89 -15.04 16.82
N ASN A 131 33.73 -15.62 15.63
CA ASN A 131 33.78 -14.85 14.39
C ASN A 131 32.72 -15.33 13.37
N PRO A 132 31.52 -14.70 13.32
CA PRO A 132 31.06 -13.61 14.16
C PRO A 132 30.71 -14.12 15.57
N THR A 133 30.86 -13.26 16.58
CA THR A 133 30.34 -13.56 17.92
C THR A 133 28.82 -13.64 17.89
N ILE A 134 28.23 -14.49 18.75
CA ILE A 134 26.78 -14.54 18.88
C ILE A 134 26.17 -13.21 19.33
N ALA A 135 26.90 -12.41 20.11
CA ALA A 135 26.47 -11.07 20.48
C ALA A 135 26.25 -10.17 19.25
N LEU A 136 27.15 -10.24 18.25
CA LEU A 136 26.99 -9.47 17.01
C LEU A 136 25.82 -9.99 16.18
N VAL A 137 25.61 -11.32 16.12
CA VAL A 137 24.44 -11.92 15.46
C VAL A 137 23.15 -11.44 16.14
N ARG A 138 23.09 -11.48 17.47
CA ARG A 138 21.97 -11.03 18.29
C ARG A 138 21.60 -9.57 18.01
N VAL A 139 22.56 -8.65 18.07
CA VAL A 139 22.32 -7.22 17.80
C VAL A 139 21.73 -7.01 16.40
N ARG A 140 22.24 -7.72 15.38
CA ARG A 140 21.75 -7.62 14.00
C ARG A 140 20.36 -8.22 13.84
N TYR A 141 20.11 -9.34 14.52
CA TYR A 141 18.81 -9.99 14.55
C TYR A 141 17.75 -9.14 15.23
N GLU A 142 18.02 -8.62 16.43
CA GLU A 142 17.09 -7.74 17.18
C GLU A 142 16.78 -6.47 16.39
N THR A 143 17.79 -5.83 15.80
CA THR A 143 17.58 -4.66 14.91
C THR A 143 16.66 -5.01 13.73
N PHE A 144 16.78 -6.22 13.17
CA PHE A 144 15.89 -6.68 12.11
C PHE A 144 14.47 -6.95 12.63
N MET A 145 14.31 -7.59 13.78
CA MET A 145 13.01 -7.88 14.40
C MET A 145 12.23 -6.61 14.72
N ASP A 146 12.88 -5.59 15.30
CA ASP A 146 12.26 -4.29 15.57
C ASP A 146 11.71 -3.65 14.29
N ARG A 147 12.52 -3.66 13.22
CA ARG A 147 12.14 -3.12 11.91
C ARG A 147 11.07 -3.97 11.25
N HIS A 148 11.11 -5.28 11.42
CA HIS A 148 10.09 -6.21 10.92
C HIS A 148 8.73 -5.90 11.56
N HIS A 149 8.66 -5.81 12.89
CA HIS A 149 7.42 -5.47 13.61
C HIS A 149 6.89 -4.09 13.23
N HIS A 150 7.79 -3.10 13.12
CA HIS A 150 7.42 -1.78 12.65
C HIS A 150 6.86 -1.81 11.23
N GLN A 151 7.50 -2.54 10.31
CA GLN A 151 7.06 -2.67 8.92
C GLN A 151 5.70 -3.37 8.81
N LYS A 152 5.44 -4.42 9.59
CA LYS A 152 4.12 -5.08 9.65
C LYS A 152 3.03 -4.12 10.15
N THR A 153 3.36 -3.29 11.13
CA THR A 153 2.44 -2.26 11.65
C THR A 153 2.10 -1.22 10.58
N LEU A 154 3.12 -0.72 9.85
CA LEU A 154 2.91 0.21 8.74
C LEU A 154 2.06 -0.39 7.63
N GLN A 155 2.33 -1.65 7.24
CA GLN A 155 1.53 -2.37 6.25
C GLN A 155 0.06 -2.47 6.66
N LYS A 156 -0.21 -2.83 7.92
CA LYS A 156 -1.58 -2.91 8.45
C LYS A 156 -2.29 -1.55 8.44
N ASN A 157 -1.59 -0.49 8.81
CA ASN A 157 -2.13 0.87 8.80
C ASN A 157 -2.48 1.33 7.38
N THR A 158 -1.59 1.12 6.42
CA THR A 158 -1.84 1.45 5.02
C THR A 158 -2.99 0.63 4.44
N ALA A 159 -3.08 -0.66 4.77
CA ALA A 159 -4.18 -1.51 4.32
C ALA A 159 -5.54 -1.01 4.83
N ARG A 160 -5.63 -0.65 6.12
CA ARG A 160 -6.83 -0.04 6.70
C ARG A 160 -7.18 1.31 6.06
N ALA A 161 -6.17 2.15 5.80
CA ALA A 161 -6.38 3.43 5.13
C ALA A 161 -6.90 3.25 3.70
N LEU A 162 -6.40 2.24 2.98
CA LEU A 162 -6.85 1.88 1.64
C LEU A 162 -8.28 1.33 1.63
N GLU A 163 -8.63 0.50 2.61
CA GLU A 163 -9.98 -0.05 2.77
C GLU A 163 -11.00 1.08 2.96
N ASN A 164 -10.75 1.97 3.92
CA ASN A 164 -11.59 3.16 4.15
C ASN A 164 -11.69 4.05 2.88
N LEU A 165 -10.59 4.26 2.17
CA LEU A 165 -10.61 5.03 0.93
C LEU A 165 -11.45 4.36 -0.16
N THR A 166 -11.39 3.03 -0.26
CA THR A 166 -12.20 2.24 -1.19
C THR A 166 -13.69 2.39 -0.89
N GLU A 167 -14.08 2.32 0.38
CA GLU A 167 -15.47 2.53 0.80
C GLU A 167 -15.97 3.93 0.45
N LEU A 168 -15.17 4.96 0.76
CA LEU A 168 -15.52 6.34 0.42
C LEU A 168 -15.57 6.55 -1.10
N ARG A 169 -14.75 5.86 -1.89
CA ARG A 169 -14.82 5.94 -3.35
C ARG A 169 -16.17 5.45 -3.88
N ASN A 170 -16.72 4.38 -3.31
CA ASN A 170 -18.05 3.90 -3.68
C ASN A 170 -19.15 4.94 -3.36
N GLU A 171 -19.01 5.65 -2.23
CA GLU A 171 -19.91 6.77 -1.89
C GLU A 171 -19.72 7.97 -2.82
N ALA A 172 -18.49 8.29 -3.20
CA ALA A 172 -18.19 9.34 -4.18
C ALA A 172 -18.89 9.05 -5.51
N ASP A 173 -18.79 7.82 -6.00
CA ASP A 173 -19.43 7.41 -7.26
C ASP A 173 -20.96 7.54 -7.18
N ARG A 174 -21.57 7.20 -6.03
CA ARG A 174 -23.01 7.43 -5.79
C ARG A 174 -23.39 8.92 -5.82
N ILE A 175 -22.61 9.77 -5.15
CA ILE A 175 -22.85 11.22 -5.13
C ILE A 175 -22.68 11.82 -6.53
N ILE A 176 -21.65 11.41 -7.26
CA ILE A 176 -21.41 11.85 -8.64
C ILE A 176 -22.58 11.47 -9.54
N LEU A 177 -23.03 10.21 -9.48
CA LEU A 177 -24.18 9.74 -10.26
C LEU A 177 -25.45 10.53 -9.92
N ARG A 178 -25.67 10.82 -8.65
CA ARG A 178 -26.83 11.61 -8.21
C ARG A 178 -26.78 13.05 -8.74
N ILE A 179 -25.63 13.71 -8.64
CA ILE A 179 -25.44 15.06 -9.21
C ILE A 179 -25.68 15.03 -10.72
N TRP A 180 -25.16 14.01 -11.41
CA TRP A 180 -25.37 13.86 -12.84
C TRP A 180 -26.86 13.80 -13.17
N ASN A 181 -27.59 12.85 -12.57
CA ASN A 181 -29.01 12.67 -12.84
C ASN A 181 -29.84 13.92 -12.54
N GLU A 182 -29.56 14.61 -11.42
CA GLU A 182 -30.28 15.84 -11.04
C GLU A 182 -29.99 16.99 -12.03
N VAL A 183 -28.75 17.11 -12.50
CA VAL A 183 -28.34 18.13 -13.48
C VAL A 183 -28.97 17.89 -14.85
N GLU A 184 -28.99 16.64 -15.33
CA GLU A 184 -29.62 16.31 -16.61
C GLU A 184 -31.14 16.49 -16.57
N ASP A 185 -31.80 16.08 -15.50
CA ASP A 185 -33.25 16.29 -15.34
C ASP A 185 -33.61 17.78 -15.31
N SER A 186 -32.75 18.63 -14.71
CA SER A 186 -32.92 20.09 -14.67
C SER A 186 -32.83 20.76 -16.04
N PHE A 187 -32.14 20.14 -17.00
CA PHE A 187 -31.91 20.69 -18.34
C PHE A 187 -32.56 19.88 -19.45
N LYS A 188 -33.41 18.90 -19.13
CA LYS A 188 -34.02 17.97 -20.09
C LYS A 188 -34.86 18.63 -21.19
N ASP A 189 -35.42 19.80 -20.90
CA ASP A 189 -36.27 20.56 -21.83
C ASP A 189 -35.45 21.38 -22.83
N LEU A 190 -34.11 21.44 -22.67
CA LEU A 190 -33.21 22.13 -23.59
C LEU A 190 -32.78 21.23 -24.76
N PRO A 191 -32.48 21.81 -25.93
CA PRO A 191 -31.83 21.09 -27.03
C PRO A 191 -30.55 20.40 -26.55
N GLY A 192 -30.27 19.19 -27.06
CA GLY A 192 -29.20 18.33 -26.55
C GLY A 192 -27.81 18.98 -26.49
N ASP A 193 -27.48 19.87 -27.43
CA ASP A 193 -26.21 20.60 -27.42
C ASP A 193 -26.14 21.61 -26.26
N LEU A 194 -27.22 22.39 -26.06
CA LEU A 194 -27.32 23.36 -24.97
C LEU A 194 -27.40 22.67 -23.59
N MET A 195 -28.11 21.53 -23.50
CA MET A 195 -28.16 20.71 -22.29
C MET A 195 -26.74 20.29 -21.88
N ARG A 196 -25.94 19.78 -22.82
CA ARG A 196 -24.56 19.35 -22.56
C ARG A 196 -23.65 20.51 -22.19
N GLU A 197 -23.80 21.68 -22.83
CA GLU A 197 -23.05 22.87 -22.44
C GLU A 197 -23.37 23.30 -21.01
N LYS A 198 -24.66 23.33 -20.64
CA LYS A 198 -25.10 23.67 -19.29
C LYS A 198 -24.64 22.65 -18.25
N ALA A 199 -24.71 21.36 -18.56
CA ALA A 199 -24.21 20.28 -17.72
C ALA A 199 -22.68 20.34 -17.50
N LYS A 200 -21.89 20.72 -18.52
CA LYS A 200 -20.44 20.93 -18.38
C LYS A 200 -20.09 22.00 -17.34
N GLU A 201 -20.92 23.03 -17.17
CA GLU A 201 -20.70 24.04 -16.12
C GLU A 201 -20.71 23.44 -14.70
N TYR A 202 -21.39 22.31 -14.50
CA TYR A 202 -21.43 21.56 -13.23
C TYR A 202 -20.31 20.51 -13.12
N GLY A 203 -19.45 20.40 -14.13
CA GLY A 203 -18.32 19.47 -14.18
C GLY A 203 -18.65 18.10 -14.76
N LEU A 204 -19.78 17.95 -15.47
CA LEU A 204 -20.07 16.75 -16.25
C LEU A 204 -19.20 16.73 -17.51
N VAL A 205 -18.61 15.57 -17.81
CA VAL A 205 -17.76 15.38 -18.99
C VAL A 205 -18.38 14.29 -19.86
N TYR A 206 -18.82 14.68 -21.05
CA TYR A 206 -19.37 13.78 -22.06
C TYR A 206 -18.26 13.24 -22.95
N VAL A 207 -18.19 11.92 -23.12
CA VAL A 207 -17.22 11.26 -23.99
C VAL A 207 -17.95 10.68 -25.21
N TYR A 208 -17.58 11.14 -26.40
CA TYR A 208 -18.12 10.63 -27.67
C TYR A 208 -17.32 9.42 -28.13
N ARG A 209 -18.00 8.34 -28.57
CA ARG A 209 -17.32 7.24 -29.26
C ARG A 209 -17.11 7.60 -30.73
N LYS A 210 -16.01 7.11 -31.33
CA LYS A 210 -15.61 7.42 -32.72
C LYS A 210 -16.71 7.20 -33.77
N ASN A 211 -17.65 6.30 -33.53
CA ASN A 211 -18.77 6.00 -34.43
C ASN A 211 -19.93 7.01 -34.35
N GLU A 212 -19.98 7.87 -33.32
CA GLU A 212 -21.04 8.87 -33.10
C GLU A 212 -20.65 10.26 -33.65
N ILE A 213 -19.37 10.47 -33.93
CA ILE A 213 -18.82 11.73 -34.48
C ILE A 213 -19.25 11.92 -35.95
N GLY A 214 -19.36 10.83 -36.72
CA GLY A 214 -19.79 10.86 -38.11
C GLY A 214 -21.26 11.28 -38.29
N SER A 215 -22.14 10.87 -37.37
CA SER A 215 -23.56 11.23 -37.39
C SER A 215 -23.83 12.68 -37.02
N ILE A 216 -23.07 13.27 -36.09
CA ILE A 216 -23.27 14.68 -35.65
C ILE A 216 -22.89 15.66 -36.77
N ASN A 217 -21.82 15.37 -37.53
CA ASN A 217 -21.43 16.19 -38.68
C ASN A 217 -22.45 16.13 -39.84
N PHE A 218 -23.26 15.07 -39.94
CA PHE A 218 -24.30 14.95 -40.97
C PHE A 218 -25.54 15.81 -40.69
N PHE A 219 -25.90 16.04 -39.43
CA PHE A 219 -27.06 16.86 -39.06
C PHE A 219 -26.76 18.37 -38.96
N GLY A 220 -25.49 18.77 -38.84
CA GLY A 220 -25.09 20.18 -38.85
C GLY A 220 -25.11 20.85 -40.24
N ASN A 221 -25.00 20.05 -41.31
CA ASN A 221 -24.88 20.56 -42.69
C ASN A 221 -26.21 20.66 -43.46
N SER A 222 -27.35 20.29 -42.87
CA SER A 222 -28.64 20.28 -43.57
C SER A 222 -29.49 21.54 -43.41
N LYS A 223 -28.94 22.63 -42.82
CA LYS A 223 -29.65 23.92 -42.67
C LYS A 223 -29.14 25.05 -43.57
N THR A 224 -28.26 24.77 -44.53
CA THR A 224 -27.85 25.74 -45.57
C THR A 224 -28.06 25.12 -46.95
N GLY A 225 -29.28 25.24 -47.48
CA GLY A 225 -29.56 24.82 -48.85
C GLY A 225 -31.04 24.54 -49.10
N ALA A 226 -31.87 25.58 -49.16
CA ALA A 226 -33.09 25.62 -49.97
C ALA A 226 -33.70 27.03 -49.94
N GLY A 227 -33.77 27.68 -51.11
CA GLY A 227 -34.62 28.85 -51.39
C GLY A 227 -33.93 30.19 -51.31
#